data_AF-A0A959TA39-F1
#
_entry.id   AF-A0A959TA39-F1
#
_cell.length_a   1.000
_cell.length_b   1.000
_cell.length_c   1.000
_cell.angle_alpha   90.00
_cell.angle_beta   90.00
_cell.angle_gamma   90.00
#
_symmetry.space_group_name_H-M   'P 1'
#
loop_
_entity.id
_entity.type
_entity.pdbx_description
1 polymer ?
#
loop_
_entity_poly.entity_id
_entity_poly.type
_entity_poly.pdbx_seq_one_letter_code
_entity_poly.pdbx_strand_id
1 'polypeptide(L)'
;TFSFGMNISNIGAKMSYTETARQDFIPMNMRLGPAFTLDLDQYNSITFNLDINKLLVPTPPIYKLDSAGAVEIDPTTGEFVIASGKDPNVGVAQGIIQSFSDAPGNVRYDDNGNVIVEDGSRFREEMREFNLAGGFEYWYDQQFAFRAGYFWEHYTKGNRKYFTLGAGVRYSKFALDLSYLIANTQQSPLANTLRFTLGFRFDGKPKKEGVDEG
;
A
#
# COMPACT_ATOMS: atom_id res chain seq x y z
N THR A 1 -11.72 0.95 -23.12
CA THR A 1 -10.27 0.63 -23.02
C THR A 1 -9.97 -0.13 -21.75
N PHE A 2 -9.15 -1.18 -21.82
CA PHE A 2 -8.65 -1.91 -20.64
C PHE A 2 -7.17 -1.57 -20.43
N SER A 3 -6.80 -1.29 -19.19
CA SER A 3 -5.45 -0.92 -18.78
C SER A 3 -5.06 -1.73 -17.56
N PHE A 4 -3.76 -2.01 -17.42
CA PHE A 4 -3.21 -2.71 -16.27
C PHE A 4 -1.88 -2.06 -15.90
N GLY A 5 -1.66 -1.85 -14.61
CA GLY A 5 -0.44 -1.23 -14.11
C GLY A 5 0.10 -1.94 -12.88
N MET A 6 1.43 -2.00 -12.78
CA MET A 6 2.15 -2.42 -11.59
C MET A 6 3.18 -1.34 -11.24
N ASN A 7 3.34 -1.08 -9.94
CA ASN A 7 4.34 -0.17 -9.43
C ASN A 7 4.97 -0.75 -8.16
N ILE A 8 6.29 -0.72 -8.09
CA ILE A 8 7.03 -0.97 -6.86
C ILE A 8 7.76 0.31 -6.49
N SER A 9 7.42 0.88 -5.34
CA SER A 9 7.92 2.18 -4.90
C SER A 9 8.74 2.09 -3.62
N ASN A 10 9.59 3.10 -3.41
CA ASN A 10 10.40 3.28 -2.20
C ASN A 10 11.40 2.15 -1.94
N ILE A 11 11.98 1.54 -2.98
CA ILE A 11 13.09 0.60 -2.80
C ILE A 11 14.33 1.39 -2.43
N GLY A 12 14.96 1.05 -1.30
CA GLY A 12 16.13 1.78 -0.80
C GLY A 12 16.72 1.13 0.45
N ALA A 13 17.86 1.68 0.89
CA ALA A 13 18.54 1.21 2.09
C ALA A 13 17.70 1.44 3.35
N LYS A 14 17.98 0.64 4.38
CA LYS A 14 17.37 0.79 5.71
C LYS A 14 17.83 2.10 6.37
N MET A 15 16.97 2.68 7.19
CA MET A 15 17.22 3.93 7.91
C MET A 15 17.53 3.66 9.38
N SER A 16 18.58 4.31 9.91
CA SER A 16 18.89 4.28 11.35
C SER A 16 18.40 5.57 11.99
N TYR A 17 17.52 5.46 12.99
CA TYR A 17 17.00 6.62 13.72
C TYR A 17 17.75 6.88 15.04
N THR A 18 18.60 5.94 15.44
CA THR A 18 19.42 6.01 16.65
C THR A 18 20.85 5.57 16.36
N GLU A 19 21.79 5.93 17.24
CA GLU A 19 23.18 5.43 17.18
C GLU A 19 23.28 3.94 17.50
N THR A 20 22.26 3.37 18.15
CA THR A 20 22.03 1.92 18.22
C THR A 20 21.82 1.39 16.80
N ALA A 21 22.71 0.50 16.34
CA ALA A 21 22.88 0.02 14.96
C ALA A 21 21.68 -0.72 14.33
N ARG A 22 20.47 -0.64 14.90
CA ARG A 22 19.28 -1.28 14.36
C ARG A 22 18.67 -0.38 13.28
N GLN A 23 18.78 -0.84 12.04
CA GLN A 23 18.26 -0.12 10.89
C GLN A 23 16.85 -0.65 10.54
N ASP A 24 15.94 0.27 10.25
CA ASP A 24 14.55 -0.03 9.90
C ASP A 24 14.30 0.04 8.39
N PHE A 25 13.39 -0.78 7.89
CA PHE A 25 12.99 -0.72 6.50
C PHE A 25 12.18 0.55 6.21
N ILE A 26 12.47 1.20 5.10
CA ILE A 26 11.58 2.22 4.56
C ILE A 26 10.30 1.56 4.01
N PRO A 27 9.16 2.27 3.98
CA PRO A 27 7.88 1.69 3.51
C PRO A 27 7.91 1.38 2.01
N MET A 28 8.38 0.19 1.66
CA MET A 28 8.32 -0.37 0.32
C MET A 28 6.90 -0.83 0.03
N ASN A 29 6.34 -0.41 -1.10
CA ASN A 29 4.98 -0.77 -1.50
C ASN A 29 4.99 -1.39 -2.89
N MET A 30 4.22 -2.45 -3.06
CA MET A 30 3.83 -2.98 -4.36
C MET A 30 2.36 -2.65 -4.58
N ARG A 31 2.07 -1.94 -5.66
CA ARG A 31 0.71 -1.67 -6.14
C ARG A 31 0.49 -2.35 -7.47
N LEU A 32 -0.66 -3.01 -7.59
CA LEU A 32 -1.12 -3.67 -8.80
C LEU A 32 -2.58 -3.28 -9.04
N GLY A 33 -2.92 -2.85 -10.24
CA GLY A 33 -4.31 -2.45 -10.50
C GLY A 33 -4.73 -2.51 -11.96
N PRO A 34 -5.85 -3.20 -12.28
CA PRO A 34 -6.54 -3.00 -13.54
C PRO A 34 -7.39 -1.72 -13.51
N ALA A 35 -7.54 -1.11 -14.68
CA ALA A 35 -8.48 -0.04 -14.93
C ALA A 35 -9.26 -0.33 -16.21
N PHE A 36 -10.54 0.00 -16.19
CA PHE A 36 -11.44 -0.20 -17.30
C PHE A 36 -12.21 1.09 -17.58
N THR A 37 -11.96 1.66 -18.75
CA THR A 37 -12.60 2.90 -19.23
C THR A 37 -13.66 2.57 -20.26
N LEU A 38 -14.86 3.08 -20.05
CA LEU A 38 -16.02 3.05 -20.92
C LEU A 38 -16.29 4.46 -21.44
N ASP A 39 -16.16 4.65 -22.74
CA ASP A 39 -16.57 5.88 -23.41
C ASP A 39 -18.03 5.69 -23.84
N LEU A 40 -18.96 6.36 -23.15
CA LEU A 40 -20.40 6.24 -23.42
C LEU A 40 -20.78 6.99 -24.70
N ASP A 41 -20.19 8.18 -24.88
CA ASP A 41 -20.30 9.02 -26.06
C ASP A 41 -19.04 9.90 -26.22
N GLN A 42 -19.09 10.91 -27.08
CA GLN A 42 -17.96 11.81 -27.35
C GLN A 42 -17.58 12.72 -26.17
N TYR A 43 -18.50 12.90 -25.21
CA TYR A 43 -18.35 13.81 -24.09
C TYR A 43 -18.26 13.07 -22.75
N ASN A 44 -18.88 11.90 -22.62
CA ASN A 44 -19.06 11.16 -21.38
C ASN A 44 -18.17 9.93 -21.35
N SER A 45 -17.23 9.89 -20.40
CA SER A 45 -16.43 8.70 -20.13
C SER A 45 -16.47 8.30 -18.66
N ILE A 46 -16.48 7.00 -18.41
CA ILE A 46 -16.50 6.39 -17.11
C ILE A 46 -15.28 5.49 -16.99
N THR A 47 -14.53 5.58 -15.90
CA THR A 47 -13.42 4.68 -15.59
C THR A 47 -13.62 4.02 -14.24
N PHE A 48 -13.57 2.70 -14.23
CA PHE A 48 -13.48 1.90 -13.01
C PHE A 48 -12.03 1.49 -12.79
N ASN A 49 -11.57 1.58 -11.54
CA ASN A 49 -10.24 1.12 -11.15
C ASN A 49 -10.32 0.24 -9.90
N LEU A 50 -9.42 -0.71 -9.83
CA LEU A 50 -9.17 -1.52 -8.65
C LEU A 50 -7.66 -1.54 -8.42
N ASP A 51 -7.23 -1.19 -7.23
CA ASP A 51 -5.85 -1.17 -6.79
C ASP A 51 -5.69 -2.15 -5.62
N ILE A 52 -4.73 -3.05 -5.76
CA ILE A 52 -4.26 -3.97 -4.72
C ILE A 52 -2.89 -3.48 -4.28
N ASN A 53 -2.70 -3.19 -3.01
CA ASN A 53 -1.45 -2.68 -2.46
C ASN A 53 -0.94 -3.54 -1.30
N LYS A 54 0.30 -4.03 -1.37
CA LYS A 54 0.98 -4.75 -0.27
C LYS A 54 2.25 -4.02 0.15
N LEU A 55 2.50 -4.00 1.45
CA LEU A 55 3.77 -3.56 2.01
C LEU A 55 4.81 -4.67 1.82
N LEU A 56 5.95 -4.33 1.23
CA LEU A 56 7.05 -5.26 0.96
C LEU A 56 8.12 -5.20 2.06
N VAL A 57 7.68 -5.08 3.31
CA VAL A 57 8.55 -5.05 4.49
C VAL A 57 8.31 -6.30 5.32
N PRO A 58 9.35 -6.83 6.01
CA PRO A 58 9.16 -8.00 6.84
C PRO A 58 8.10 -7.84 7.93
N THR A 59 7.21 -8.82 8.05
CA THR A 59 6.24 -8.92 9.14
C THR A 59 6.96 -9.31 10.43
N PRO A 60 6.70 -8.63 11.57
CA PRO A 60 7.29 -9.01 12.84
C PRO A 60 6.98 -10.46 13.21
N PRO A 61 7.98 -11.30 13.54
CA PRO A 61 7.74 -12.67 13.97
C PRO A 61 7.17 -12.72 15.39
N ILE A 62 6.59 -13.87 15.74
CA ILE A 62 6.24 -14.21 17.12
C ILE A 62 7.44 -14.93 17.72
N TYR A 63 8.01 -14.38 18.80
CA TYR A 63 9.10 -15.01 19.53
C TYR A 63 8.57 -16.00 20.58
N LYS A 64 9.36 -17.02 20.87
CA LYS A 64 9.06 -18.05 21.87
C LYS A 64 9.18 -17.45 23.27
N LEU A 65 8.25 -17.78 24.15
CA LEU A 65 8.26 -17.36 25.54
C LEU A 65 8.82 -18.48 26.42
N ASP A 66 9.65 -18.11 27.39
CA ASP A 66 10.14 -19.01 28.43
C ASP A 66 9.08 -19.26 29.52
N SER A 67 9.41 -20.12 30.50
CA SER A 67 8.51 -20.47 31.61
C SER A 67 8.20 -19.29 32.56
N ALA A 68 8.89 -18.15 32.43
CA ALA A 68 8.64 -16.92 33.17
C ALA A 68 7.90 -15.86 32.33
N GLY A 69 7.54 -16.18 31.08
CA GLY A 69 6.85 -15.28 30.15
C GLY A 69 7.76 -14.24 29.48
N ALA A 70 9.08 -14.38 29.59
CA ALA A 70 10.05 -13.56 28.87
C ALA A 70 10.40 -14.21 27.52
N VAL A 71 10.94 -13.43 26.58
CA VAL A 71 11.34 -13.96 25.27
C VAL A 71 12.57 -14.88 25.45
N GLU A 72 12.47 -16.11 24.97
CA GLU A 72 13.56 -17.09 25.00
C GLU A 72 14.69 -16.62 24.10
N ILE A 73 15.89 -16.52 24.67
CA ILE A 73 17.12 -16.17 23.95
C ILE A 73 17.93 -17.45 23.81
N ASP A 74 18.35 -17.76 22.58
CA ASP A 74 19.21 -18.92 22.34
C ASP A 74 20.57 -18.69 23.03
N PRO A 75 20.99 -19.58 23.95
CA PRO A 75 22.24 -19.41 24.71
C PRO A 75 23.51 -19.49 23.84
N THR A 76 23.40 -19.96 22.60
CA THR A 76 24.54 -20.12 21.68
C THR A 76 24.73 -18.91 20.77
N THR A 77 23.62 -18.29 20.34
CA THR A 77 23.63 -17.20 19.35
C THR A 77 23.32 -15.84 19.98
N GLY A 78 22.71 -15.80 21.16
CA GLY A 78 22.27 -14.56 21.81
C GLY A 78 21.07 -13.90 21.13
N GLU A 79 20.46 -14.57 20.14
CA GLU A 79 19.32 -14.08 19.39
C GLU A 79 18.01 -14.60 19.99
N PHE A 80 16.92 -13.86 19.78
CA PHE A 80 15.59 -14.26 20.21
C PHE A 80 15.11 -15.48 19.40
N VAL A 81 14.64 -16.52 20.08
CA VAL A 81 14.11 -17.73 19.44
C VAL A 81 12.76 -17.41 18.80
N ILE A 82 12.65 -17.58 17.48
CA ILE A 82 11.41 -17.35 16.74
C ILE A 82 10.49 -18.57 16.90
N ALA A 83 9.31 -18.36 17.46
CA ALA A 83 8.24 -19.37 17.53
C ALA A 83 7.55 -19.53 16.18
N SER A 84 7.21 -18.43 15.50
CA SER A 84 6.63 -18.46 14.16
C SER A 84 6.88 -17.17 13.38
N GLY A 85 7.00 -17.28 12.07
CA GLY A 85 7.37 -16.18 11.16
C GLY A 85 8.79 -16.35 10.62
N LYS A 86 9.34 -15.27 10.06
CA LYS A 86 10.72 -15.22 9.57
C LYS A 86 11.53 -14.14 10.28
N ASP A 87 12.85 -14.26 10.23
CA ASP A 87 13.76 -13.26 10.77
C ASP A 87 13.54 -11.91 10.05
N PRO A 88 13.21 -10.83 10.78
CA PRO A 88 13.07 -9.51 10.20
C PRO A 88 14.43 -8.86 9.90
N ASN A 89 15.54 -9.34 10.46
CA ASN A 89 16.86 -8.74 10.30
C ASN A 89 17.60 -9.19 9.03
N VAL A 90 16.96 -9.00 7.87
CA VAL A 90 17.49 -9.43 6.57
C VAL A 90 17.85 -8.25 5.67
N GLY A 91 18.60 -8.47 4.59
CA GLY A 91 18.85 -7.43 3.58
C GLY A 91 17.58 -6.98 2.87
N VAL A 92 17.60 -5.81 2.20
CA VAL A 92 16.43 -5.21 1.54
C VAL A 92 15.78 -6.14 0.51
N ALA A 93 16.59 -6.71 -0.38
CA ALA A 93 16.09 -7.62 -1.42
C ALA A 93 15.45 -8.89 -0.82
N GLN A 94 16.06 -9.45 0.22
CA GLN A 94 15.51 -10.60 0.93
C GLN A 94 14.22 -10.21 1.67
N GLY A 95 14.18 -9.02 2.28
CA GLY A 95 12.99 -8.47 2.94
C GLY A 95 11.80 -8.37 1.99
N ILE A 96 12.02 -7.89 0.77
CA ILE A 96 10.99 -7.82 -0.26
C ILE A 96 10.46 -9.21 -0.61
N ILE A 97 11.34 -10.17 -0.92
CA ILE A 97 10.93 -11.50 -1.34
C ILE A 97 10.24 -12.27 -0.20
N GLN A 98 10.77 -12.15 1.02
CA GLN A 98 10.22 -12.89 2.16
C GLN A 98 8.88 -12.34 2.63
N SER A 99 8.59 -11.04 2.41
CA SER A 99 7.34 -10.39 2.82
C SER A 99 6.07 -11.04 2.28
N PHE A 100 6.16 -11.90 1.26
CA PHE A 100 5.02 -12.66 0.73
C PHE A 100 4.72 -13.96 1.48
N SER A 101 5.56 -14.34 2.43
CA SER A 101 5.52 -15.65 3.11
C SER A 101 6.15 -15.61 4.50
N ASP A 102 6.10 -14.47 5.18
CA ASP A 102 6.69 -14.25 6.50
C ASP A 102 5.66 -14.10 7.63
N ALA A 103 4.37 -14.08 7.30
CA ALA A 103 3.31 -13.97 8.29
C ALA A 103 3.41 -15.10 9.33
N PRO A 104 3.41 -14.76 10.63
CA PRO A 104 3.58 -15.74 11.70
C PRO A 104 2.35 -16.64 11.87
N GLY A 105 1.16 -16.21 11.46
CA GLY A 105 -0.07 -16.97 11.63
C GLY A 105 -0.53 -17.04 13.10
N ASN A 106 -1.51 -17.89 13.36
CA ASN A 106 -2.02 -18.11 14.70
C ASN A 106 -1.15 -19.13 15.42
N VAL A 107 -0.39 -18.66 16.41
CA VAL A 107 0.44 -19.50 17.27
C VAL A 107 -0.33 -19.89 18.53
N ARG A 108 -0.27 -21.19 18.88
CA ARG A 108 -0.77 -21.76 20.14
C ARG A 108 0.37 -22.57 20.78
N TYR A 109 0.34 -22.67 22.09
CA TYR A 109 1.25 -23.55 22.84
C TYR A 109 0.49 -24.81 23.24
N ASP A 110 1.11 -25.98 23.08
CA ASP A 110 0.59 -27.20 23.67
C ASP A 110 0.89 -27.26 25.17
N ASP A 111 0.30 -28.25 25.86
CA ASP A 111 0.52 -28.46 27.30
C ASP A 111 1.99 -28.80 27.65
N ASN A 112 2.82 -29.08 26.64
CA ASN A 112 4.25 -29.37 26.75
C ASN A 112 5.14 -28.15 26.41
N GLY A 113 4.55 -26.99 26.10
CA GLY A 113 5.27 -25.77 25.73
C GLY A 113 5.81 -25.73 24.28
N ASN A 114 5.42 -26.68 23.44
CA ASN A 114 5.74 -26.66 22.01
C ASN A 114 4.84 -25.67 21.27
N VAL A 115 5.44 -25.02 20.28
CA VAL A 115 4.74 -24.08 19.41
C VAL A 115 3.98 -24.84 18.33
N ILE A 116 2.65 -24.70 18.32
CA ILE A 116 1.77 -25.20 17.27
C ILE A 116 1.23 -24.01 16.49
N VAL A 117 1.43 -24.02 15.17
CA VAL A 117 0.83 -23.04 14.27
C VAL A 117 -0.43 -23.64 13.68
N GLU A 118 -1.55 -22.93 13.73
CA GLU A 118 -2.80 -23.38 13.09
C GLU A 118 -2.57 -23.52 11.57
N ASP A 119 -2.92 -24.69 11.02
CA ASP A 119 -2.79 -24.95 9.59
C ASP A 119 -3.57 -23.91 8.76
N GLY A 120 -2.90 -23.35 7.75
CA GLY A 120 -3.47 -22.32 6.87
C GLY A 120 -3.57 -20.92 7.50
N SER A 121 -3.26 -20.74 8.79
CA SER A 121 -3.32 -19.43 9.44
C SER A 121 -2.31 -18.44 8.87
N ARG A 122 -1.11 -18.90 8.49
CA ARG A 122 -0.08 -18.06 7.83
C ARG A 122 -0.58 -17.48 6.51
N PHE A 123 -1.11 -18.32 5.61
CA PHE A 123 -1.66 -17.85 4.34
C PHE A 123 -2.86 -16.92 4.54
N ARG A 124 -3.75 -17.24 5.50
CA ARG A 124 -4.87 -16.36 5.85
C ARG A 124 -4.38 -15.00 6.34
N GLU A 125 -3.29 -14.95 7.09
CA GLU A 125 -2.67 -13.72 7.54
C GLU A 125 -2.02 -12.94 6.39
N GLU A 126 -1.26 -13.59 5.51
CA GLU A 126 -0.68 -12.99 4.30
C GLU A 126 -1.75 -12.32 3.43
N MET A 127 -2.88 -12.99 3.22
CA MET A 127 -3.98 -12.44 2.42
C MET A 127 -4.60 -11.19 3.05
N ARG A 128 -4.48 -11.01 4.38
CA ARG A 128 -4.99 -9.84 5.09
C ARG A 128 -4.06 -8.62 4.97
N GLU A 129 -2.84 -8.79 4.48
CA GLU A 129 -1.87 -7.70 4.30
C GLU A 129 -2.07 -6.92 3.00
N PHE A 130 -2.88 -7.46 2.09
CA PHE A 130 -3.29 -6.75 0.90
C PHE A 130 -4.35 -5.69 1.25
N ASN A 131 -4.04 -4.45 0.91
CA ASN A 131 -4.97 -3.34 0.92
C ASN A 131 -5.69 -3.30 -0.43
N LEU A 132 -6.99 -3.04 -0.39
CA LEU A 132 -7.82 -2.94 -1.58
C LEU A 132 -8.37 -1.53 -1.69
N ALA A 133 -8.25 -0.92 -2.85
CA ALA A 133 -8.86 0.36 -3.17
C ALA A 133 -9.63 0.24 -4.48
N GLY A 134 -10.91 0.57 -4.46
CA GLY A 134 -11.74 0.64 -5.66
C GLY A 134 -12.11 2.07 -5.95
N GLY A 135 -12.19 2.44 -7.22
CA GLY A 135 -12.52 3.79 -7.63
C GLY A 135 -13.34 3.85 -8.90
N PHE A 136 -14.06 4.96 -9.01
CA PHE A 136 -14.90 5.34 -10.13
C PHE A 136 -14.56 6.79 -10.50
N GLU A 137 -14.32 7.03 -11.77
CA GLU A 137 -14.09 8.36 -12.33
C GLU A 137 -15.08 8.57 -13.48
N TYR A 138 -15.75 9.70 -13.49
CA TYR A 138 -16.63 10.14 -14.55
C TYR A 138 -16.13 11.47 -15.11
N TRP A 139 -15.98 11.57 -16.42
CA TRP A 139 -15.65 12.81 -17.12
C TRP A 139 -16.81 13.25 -18.01
N TYR A 140 -17.04 14.56 -18.02
CA TYR A 140 -17.92 15.25 -18.95
C TYR A 140 -17.11 16.28 -19.75
N ASP A 141 -17.14 16.15 -21.08
CA ASP A 141 -16.44 16.97 -22.07
C ASP A 141 -14.94 17.16 -21.79
N GLN A 142 -14.33 16.19 -21.09
CA GLN A 142 -12.95 16.26 -20.59
C GLN A 142 -12.62 17.51 -19.73
N GLN A 143 -13.65 18.25 -19.31
CA GLN A 143 -13.55 19.48 -18.53
C GLN A 143 -13.95 19.24 -17.09
N PHE A 144 -15.06 18.53 -16.86
CA PHE A 144 -15.57 18.27 -15.52
C PHE A 144 -15.34 16.81 -15.15
N ALA A 145 -14.79 16.57 -13.96
CA ALA A 145 -14.61 15.24 -13.42
C ALA A 145 -15.40 15.08 -12.13
N PHE A 146 -15.99 13.91 -11.96
CA PHE A 146 -16.47 13.43 -10.67
C PHE A 146 -15.71 12.14 -10.32
N ARG A 147 -15.31 12.01 -9.06
CA ARG A 147 -14.54 10.86 -8.57
C ARG A 147 -15.16 10.34 -7.30
N ALA A 148 -15.26 9.02 -7.21
CA ALA A 148 -15.60 8.33 -5.98
C ALA A 148 -14.62 7.18 -5.77
N GLY A 149 -14.30 6.89 -4.52
CA GLY A 149 -13.41 5.79 -4.18
C GLY A 149 -13.73 5.20 -2.83
N TYR A 150 -13.30 3.97 -2.63
CA TYR A 150 -13.37 3.26 -1.37
C TYR A 150 -12.04 2.57 -1.12
N PHE A 151 -11.49 2.80 0.07
CA PHE A 151 -10.28 2.15 0.54
C PHE A 151 -10.63 1.19 1.68
N TRP A 152 -10.06 0.00 1.62
CA TRP A 152 -10.23 -1.04 2.61
C TRP A 152 -8.89 -1.67 3.00
N GLU A 153 -8.67 -1.76 4.30
CA GLU A 153 -7.56 -2.47 4.91
C GLU A 153 -8.09 -3.35 6.04
N HIS A 154 -7.50 -4.54 6.18
CA HIS A 154 -7.95 -5.52 7.15
C HIS A 154 -7.77 -5.03 8.60
N TYR A 155 -8.65 -5.49 9.50
CA TYR A 155 -8.71 -5.00 10.88
C TYR A 155 -7.50 -5.39 11.73
N THR A 156 -6.87 -6.53 11.44
CA THR A 156 -5.65 -7.01 12.13
C THR A 156 -4.37 -6.31 11.67
N LYS A 157 -4.44 -5.48 10.63
CA LYS A 157 -3.28 -4.76 10.08
C LYS A 157 -3.39 -3.30 10.47
N GLY A 158 -4.00 -2.43 9.66
CA GLY A 158 -4.20 -1.02 10.00
C GLY A 158 -5.67 -0.60 10.23
N ASN A 159 -6.63 -1.44 9.81
CA ASN A 159 -8.08 -1.17 9.91
C ASN A 159 -8.54 0.16 9.29
N ARG A 160 -7.81 0.72 8.32
CA ARG A 160 -8.22 1.96 7.65
C ARG A 160 -9.29 1.65 6.60
N LYS A 161 -10.48 2.25 6.78
CA LYS A 161 -11.61 2.13 5.85
C LYS A 161 -12.25 3.49 5.66
N TYR A 162 -12.31 3.96 4.43
CA TYR A 162 -12.87 5.28 4.14
C TYR A 162 -13.36 5.39 2.71
N PHE A 163 -14.36 6.25 2.52
CA PHE A 163 -14.83 6.68 1.22
C PHE A 163 -14.18 8.00 0.84
N THR A 164 -13.91 8.19 -0.44
CA THR A 164 -13.43 9.45 -1.01
C THR A 164 -14.42 9.92 -2.06
N LEU A 165 -14.72 11.20 -2.06
CA LEU A 165 -15.50 11.87 -3.10
C LEU A 165 -14.68 13.04 -3.62
N GLY A 166 -14.73 13.31 -4.92
CA GLY A 166 -13.99 14.41 -5.51
C GLY A 166 -14.67 14.96 -6.74
N ALA A 167 -14.37 16.22 -7.03
CA ALA A 167 -14.80 16.91 -8.22
C ALA A 167 -13.60 17.65 -8.81
N GLY A 168 -13.49 17.70 -10.13
CA GLY A 168 -12.42 18.37 -10.84
C GLY A 168 -12.95 19.23 -11.98
N VAL A 169 -12.25 20.31 -12.27
CA VAL A 169 -12.51 21.19 -13.40
C VAL A 169 -11.20 21.45 -14.14
N ARG A 170 -11.22 21.32 -15.47
CA ARG A 170 -10.11 21.64 -16.36
C ARG A 170 -10.56 22.71 -17.32
N TYR A 171 -9.79 23.80 -17.37
CA TYR A 171 -10.04 24.92 -18.28
C TYR A 171 -8.74 25.38 -18.94
N SER A 172 -8.58 25.08 -20.23
CA SER A 172 -7.42 25.42 -21.08
C SER A 172 -6.06 25.04 -20.47
N LYS A 173 -5.49 25.88 -19.60
CA LYS A 173 -4.18 25.70 -18.94
C LYS A 173 -4.27 25.41 -17.44
N PHE A 174 -5.46 25.49 -16.85
CA PHE A 174 -5.68 25.33 -15.42
C PHE A 174 -6.46 24.05 -15.15
N ALA A 175 -6.11 23.35 -14.08
CA ALA A 175 -6.86 22.23 -13.53
C ALA A 175 -7.03 22.44 -12.03
N LEU A 176 -8.26 22.36 -11.53
CA LEU A 176 -8.58 22.41 -10.12
C LEU A 176 -9.25 21.10 -9.73
N ASP A 177 -8.74 20.43 -8.70
CA ASP A 177 -9.34 19.22 -8.14
C ASP A 177 -9.63 19.45 -6.65
N LEU A 178 -10.84 19.08 -6.25
CA LEU A 178 -11.34 19.07 -4.88
C LEU A 178 -11.60 17.63 -4.47
N SER A 179 -11.18 17.21 -3.29
CA SER A 179 -11.54 15.91 -2.73
C SER A 179 -11.87 15.98 -1.25
N TYR A 180 -12.84 15.18 -0.83
CA TYR A 180 -13.32 15.05 0.52
C TYR A 180 -13.22 13.59 0.96
N LEU A 181 -12.65 13.38 2.14
CA LEU A 181 -12.42 12.05 2.70
C LEU A 181 -13.39 11.80 3.86
N ILE A 182 -14.28 10.84 3.65
CA ILE A 182 -15.26 10.37 4.62
C ILE A 182 -14.71 9.11 5.27
N ALA A 183 -14.13 9.27 6.45
CA ALA A 183 -13.67 8.17 7.29
C ALA A 183 -14.55 8.05 8.54
N ASN A 184 -14.65 6.84 9.10
CA ASN A 184 -15.29 6.65 10.39
C ASN A 184 -14.44 7.34 11.49
N THR A 185 -15.04 8.27 12.24
CA THR A 185 -14.36 9.18 13.17
C THR A 185 -13.70 8.49 14.36
N GLN A 186 -14.09 7.24 14.67
CA GLN A 186 -13.50 6.47 15.76
C GLN A 186 -12.06 6.00 15.50
N GLN A 187 -11.57 6.00 14.25
CA GLN A 187 -10.33 5.28 13.88
C GLN A 187 -9.38 6.03 12.94
N SER A 188 -9.65 7.29 12.55
CA SER A 188 -8.73 8.03 11.66
C SER A 188 -8.69 9.54 11.94
N PRO A 189 -7.49 10.13 12.18
CA PRO A 189 -7.32 11.57 12.36
C PRO A 189 -7.50 12.39 11.06
N LEU A 190 -7.72 11.73 9.91
CA LEU A 190 -7.93 12.35 8.60
C LEU A 190 -9.42 12.48 8.22
N ALA A 191 -10.33 12.14 9.14
CA ALA A 191 -11.77 12.28 8.93
C ALA A 191 -12.15 13.74 8.67
N ASN A 192 -13.04 13.97 7.70
CA ASN A 192 -13.57 15.29 7.34
C ASN A 192 -12.52 16.27 6.78
N THR A 193 -11.46 15.76 6.15
CA THR A 193 -10.46 16.60 5.49
C THR A 193 -10.89 16.94 4.05
N LEU A 194 -10.73 18.22 3.67
CA LEU A 194 -10.94 18.72 2.33
C LEU A 194 -9.57 19.02 1.71
N ARG A 195 -9.28 18.45 0.55
CA ARG A 195 -8.02 18.65 -0.18
C ARG A 195 -8.29 19.38 -1.48
N PHE A 196 -7.44 20.38 -1.74
CA PHE A 196 -7.46 21.18 -2.94
C PHE A 196 -6.15 20.97 -3.69
N THR A 197 -6.22 20.79 -5.01
CA THR A 197 -5.05 20.66 -5.87
C THR A 197 -5.24 21.56 -7.08
N LEU A 198 -4.21 22.35 -7.38
CA LEU A 198 -4.19 23.25 -8.54
C LEU A 198 -3.02 22.86 -9.45
N GLY A 199 -3.32 22.58 -10.71
CA GLY A 199 -2.36 22.21 -11.74
C GLY A 199 -2.34 23.23 -12.87
N PHE A 200 -1.15 23.47 -13.42
CA PHE A 200 -0.93 24.33 -14.57
C PHE A 200 -0.29 23.54 -15.70
N ARG A 201 -0.84 23.67 -16.91
CA ARG A 201 -0.25 23.09 -18.13
C ARG A 201 0.36 24.19 -18.98
N PHE A 202 1.65 24.09 -19.22
CA PHE A 202 2.37 24.96 -20.15
C PHE A 202 2.51 24.22 -21.47
N ASP A 203 2.00 24.82 -22.54
CA ASP A 203 2.12 24.26 -23.87
C ASP A 203 3.53 24.58 -24.42
N GLY A 204 4.40 23.57 -24.44
CA GLY A 204 5.72 23.66 -25.04
C GLY A 204 5.58 23.40 -26.53
N LYS A 205 5.75 24.42 -27.38
CA LYS A 205 5.79 24.23 -28.84
C LYS A 205 6.81 23.13 -29.16
N PRO A 206 6.47 22.07 -29.92
CA PRO A 206 7.49 21.18 -30.43
C PRO A 206 8.45 22.03 -31.27
N LYS A 207 9.74 21.99 -30.93
CA LYS A 207 10.78 22.55 -31.79
C LYS A 207 10.61 21.88 -33.14
N LYS A 208 10.21 22.65 -34.16
CA LYS A 208 10.40 22.25 -35.55
C LYS A 208 11.90 22.06 -35.72
N GLU A 209 12.34 20.81 -35.83
CA GLU A 209 13.64 20.52 -36.42
C GLU A 209 13.58 21.08 -37.85
N GLY A 210 14.32 22.17 -38.07
CA GLY A 210 14.58 22.67 -39.40
C GLY A 210 15.37 21.61 -40.14
N VAL A 211 14.71 20.95 -41.07
CA VAL A 211 15.38 20.28 -42.18
C VAL A 211 15.89 21.40 -43.07
N ASP A 212 17.15 21.79 -42.88
CA ASP A 212 17.92 22.47 -43.93
C ASP A 212 18.61 21.36 -44.74
N GLU A 213 17.97 21.00 -45.86
CA GLU A 213 18.61 20.41 -47.02
C GLU A 213 19.43 21.51 -47.73
N GLY A 214 20.69 21.20 -48.11
CA GLY A 214 21.50 22.03 -49.01
C GLY A 214 22.96 22.09 -48.65
#